data_AF-A0A6B3BGC2-F1
#
_entry.id   AF-A0A6B3BGC2-F1
#
_cell.length_a   1.000
_cell.length_b   1.000
_cell.length_c   1.000
_cell.angle_alpha   90.00
_cell.angle_beta   90.00
_cell.angle_gamma   90.00
#
_symmetry.space_group_name_H-M   'P 1'
#
loop_
_entity.id
_entity.type
_entity.pdbx_description
1 polymer ?
#
loop_
_entity_poly.entity_id
_entity_poly.type
_entity_poly.pdbx_seq_one_letter_code
_entity_poly.pdbx_strand_id
1 'polypeptide(L)'
;ALGAEIAACEGAFSADVLALGADWDPAPLLALTEGLHGTADTAPDRFAPAVTGALRRLRRVRSPELPVTVTGRPAVTGVTLTETAPRPLLLTAVTGADDRHRYEFATHQWEPGTRDYLLTLGVDASTDPLGVLLQLATVSVGDTTAPLLVRWLPPGVAVGAGGTGGGGGTLDAVNAATRMRAALNRGYAALDPMSREEAEQQFGIAVRLAHEIGAAWVLADIRKVADIVDGARGLVRVGPTVDRGTVREGRLHVASGHLLDLPAHAAGTPVKCPGCRHLAGPHARYCIACGRPM
;
A
#
# COMPACT_ATOMS: atom_id res chain seq x y z
N ALA A 1 -12.41 -13.27 19.52
CA ALA A 1 -13.72 -13.49 18.88
C ALA A 1 -13.72 -12.87 17.48
N LEU A 2 -13.76 -11.54 17.33
CA LEU A 2 -13.84 -10.87 16.01
C LEU A 2 -12.77 -11.34 14.99
N GLY A 3 -11.49 -11.41 15.39
CA GLY A 3 -10.43 -11.86 14.49
C GLY A 3 -10.58 -13.30 13.98
N ALA A 4 -11.18 -14.19 14.77
CA ALA A 4 -11.42 -15.57 14.36
C ALA A 4 -12.56 -15.66 13.33
N GLU A 5 -13.61 -14.84 13.50
CA GLU A 5 -14.71 -14.75 12.54
C GLU A 5 -14.26 -14.12 11.21
N ILE A 6 -13.38 -13.10 11.28
CA ILE A 6 -12.78 -12.49 10.09
C ILE A 6 -11.98 -13.54 9.31
N ALA A 7 -11.13 -14.30 9.98
CA ALA A 7 -10.36 -15.38 9.36
C ALA A 7 -11.27 -16.47 8.74
N ALA A 8 -12.38 -16.79 9.39
CA ALA A 8 -13.36 -17.76 8.86
C ALA A 8 -14.08 -17.25 7.59
N CYS A 9 -14.13 -15.93 7.38
CA CYS A 9 -14.74 -15.29 6.22
C CYS A 9 -13.73 -14.94 5.11
N GLU A 10 -12.44 -15.19 5.33
CA GLU A 10 -11.37 -14.89 4.37
C GLU A 10 -11.63 -15.60 3.02
N GLY A 11 -11.55 -14.84 1.92
CA GLY A 11 -11.82 -15.35 0.57
C GLY A 11 -13.30 -15.60 0.22
N ALA A 12 -14.24 -15.51 1.18
CA ALA A 12 -15.66 -15.71 0.91
C ALA A 12 -16.33 -14.45 0.35
N PHE A 13 -15.96 -13.27 0.86
CA PHE A 13 -16.45 -11.97 0.41
C PHE A 13 -15.49 -10.85 0.81
N SER A 14 -15.66 -9.67 0.20
CA SER A 14 -14.98 -8.43 0.61
C SER A 14 -15.92 -7.51 1.38
N ALA A 15 -15.40 -6.70 2.31
CA ALA A 15 -16.22 -5.83 3.16
C ALA A 15 -15.75 -4.35 3.19
N ASP A 16 -16.55 -3.46 2.60
CA ASP A 16 -16.42 -2.02 2.77
C ASP A 16 -17.19 -1.55 4.04
N VAL A 17 -16.57 -0.69 4.83
CA VAL A 17 -17.07 -0.17 6.10
C VAL A 17 -17.28 1.34 5.99
N LEU A 18 -18.46 1.81 6.41
CA LEU A 18 -18.77 3.24 6.54
C LEU A 18 -18.96 3.56 8.02
N ALA A 19 -18.05 4.35 8.59
CA ALA A 19 -18.13 4.81 9.98
C ALA A 19 -19.08 6.02 10.08
N LEU A 20 -20.13 5.89 10.89
CA LEU A 20 -21.15 6.92 11.08
C LEU A 20 -21.00 7.62 12.43
N GLY A 21 -21.03 8.95 12.41
CA GLY A 21 -20.87 9.78 13.62
C GLY A 21 -19.44 9.76 14.16
N ALA A 22 -19.28 10.10 15.44
CA ALA A 22 -17.96 10.23 16.09
C ALA A 22 -17.68 9.18 17.17
N ASP A 23 -18.66 8.36 17.55
CA ASP A 23 -18.62 7.45 18.72
C ASP A 23 -18.23 6.00 18.38
N TRP A 24 -17.34 5.81 17.41
CA TRP A 24 -16.84 4.49 17.02
C TRP A 24 -15.37 4.27 17.42
N ASP A 25 -14.98 3.01 17.59
CA ASP A 25 -13.59 2.58 17.77
C ASP A 25 -12.99 2.23 16.39
N PRO A 26 -11.89 2.87 15.96
CA PRO A 26 -11.22 2.55 14.69
C PRO A 26 -10.71 1.11 14.61
N ALA A 27 -10.26 0.52 15.73
CA ALA A 27 -9.55 -0.76 15.72
C ALA A 27 -10.35 -1.93 15.11
N PRO A 28 -11.62 -2.20 15.50
CA PRO A 28 -12.40 -3.27 14.89
C PRO A 28 -12.74 -3.02 13.42
N LEU A 29 -12.92 -1.77 13.00
CA LEU A 29 -13.22 -1.42 11.61
C LEU A 29 -12.00 -1.71 10.71
N LEU A 30 -10.81 -1.33 11.17
CA LEU A 30 -9.56 -1.59 10.46
C LEU A 30 -9.29 -3.09 10.35
N ALA A 31 -9.47 -3.84 11.44
CA ALA A 31 -9.30 -5.30 11.43
C ALA A 31 -10.22 -5.99 10.40
N LEU A 32 -11.47 -5.52 10.28
CA LEU A 32 -12.42 -6.01 9.27
C LEU A 32 -11.94 -5.70 7.85
N THR A 33 -11.54 -4.45 7.56
CA THR A 33 -11.12 -4.07 6.21
C THR A 33 -9.78 -4.69 5.80
N GLU A 34 -8.88 -4.93 6.75
CA GLU A 34 -7.62 -5.61 6.52
C GLU A 34 -7.84 -7.09 6.18
N GLY A 35 -8.62 -7.80 7.00
CA GLY A 35 -8.85 -9.23 6.81
C GLY A 35 -9.88 -9.59 5.73
N LEU A 36 -10.79 -8.67 5.38
CA LEU A 36 -11.80 -8.87 4.32
C LEU A 36 -11.57 -7.94 3.12
N HIS A 37 -10.35 -7.42 2.97
CA HIS A 37 -9.85 -6.72 1.79
C HIS A 37 -10.72 -5.57 1.25
N GLY A 38 -11.50 -4.90 2.09
CA GLY A 38 -12.32 -3.74 1.70
C GLY A 38 -11.76 -2.40 2.18
N THR A 39 -12.59 -1.37 2.15
CA THR A 39 -12.23 0.02 2.49
C THR A 39 -13.00 0.52 3.68
N ALA A 40 -12.39 1.35 4.53
CA ALA A 40 -13.08 2.05 5.59
C ALA A 40 -13.12 3.54 5.26
N ASP A 41 -14.29 4.15 5.35
CA ASP A 41 -14.48 5.57 5.09
C ASP A 41 -15.34 6.22 6.19
N THR A 42 -15.08 7.49 6.49
CA THR A 42 -15.98 8.26 7.34
C THR A 42 -17.11 8.77 6.46
N ALA A 43 -18.35 8.43 6.82
CA ALA A 43 -19.47 8.95 6.07
C ALA A 43 -19.63 10.45 6.38
N PRO A 44 -19.72 11.34 5.37
CA PRO A 44 -20.11 12.72 5.61
C PRO A 44 -21.54 12.78 6.19
N ASP A 45 -21.95 13.94 6.71
CA ASP A 45 -23.29 14.21 7.28
C ASP A 45 -24.47 13.73 6.41
N ARG A 46 -24.23 13.44 5.12
CA ARG A 46 -25.18 12.86 4.18
C ARG A 46 -24.81 11.40 3.88
N PHE A 47 -25.55 10.49 4.49
CA PHE A 47 -25.43 9.03 4.36
C PHE A 47 -25.63 8.51 2.92
N ALA A 48 -26.61 9.05 2.19
CA ALA A 48 -27.04 8.49 0.90
C ALA A 48 -25.97 8.55 -0.22
N PRO A 49 -25.21 9.64 -0.41
CA PRO A 49 -24.11 9.68 -1.38
C PRO A 49 -23.00 8.67 -1.10
N ALA A 50 -22.59 8.48 0.15
CA ALA A 50 -21.52 7.55 0.54
C ALA A 50 -21.90 6.10 0.25
N VAL A 51 -23.11 5.69 0.66
CA VAL A 51 -23.67 4.37 0.36
C VAL A 51 -23.82 4.15 -1.14
N THR A 52 -24.28 5.16 -1.88
CA THR A 52 -24.39 5.07 -3.35
C THR A 52 -23.01 4.92 -4.01
N GLY A 53 -21.97 5.57 -3.47
CA GLY A 53 -20.58 5.39 -3.89
C GLY A 53 -20.09 3.96 -3.68
N ALA A 54 -20.24 3.43 -2.46
CA ALA A 54 -19.85 2.06 -2.12
C ALA A 54 -20.59 1.01 -2.96
N LEU A 55 -21.92 1.13 -3.09
CA LEU A 55 -22.73 0.23 -3.93
C LEU A 55 -22.33 0.27 -5.40
N ARG A 56 -21.92 1.44 -5.91
CA ARG A 56 -21.45 1.57 -7.29
C ARG A 56 -20.09 0.89 -7.49
N ARG A 57 -19.20 0.91 -6.50
CA ARG A 57 -17.93 0.17 -6.53
C ARG A 57 -18.19 -1.34 -6.56
N LEU A 58 -18.96 -1.85 -5.59
CA LEU A 58 -19.31 -3.27 -5.49
C LEU A 58 -19.99 -3.82 -6.76
N ARG A 59 -20.85 -3.04 -7.42
CA ARG A 59 -21.54 -3.46 -8.67
C ARG A 59 -20.64 -3.44 -9.91
N ARG A 60 -19.48 -2.78 -9.88
CA ARG A 60 -18.52 -2.73 -10.99
C ARG A 60 -17.53 -3.89 -10.99
N VAL A 61 -17.55 -4.71 -9.94
CA VAL A 61 -16.59 -5.79 -9.75
C VAL A 61 -16.96 -6.98 -10.63
N ARG A 62 -16.39 -7.01 -11.84
CA ARG A 62 -16.23 -8.23 -12.66
C ARG A 62 -14.79 -8.40 -13.14
N SER A 63 -13.84 -7.71 -12.51
CA SER A 63 -12.43 -7.86 -12.87
C SER A 63 -11.93 -9.22 -12.40
N PRO A 64 -11.22 -9.99 -13.26
CA PRO A 64 -10.53 -11.19 -12.80
C PRO A 64 -9.55 -10.82 -11.68
N GLU A 65 -9.41 -11.71 -10.70
CA GLU A 65 -8.28 -11.65 -9.78
C GLU A 65 -7.01 -11.90 -10.58
N LEU A 66 -6.02 -11.01 -10.45
CA LEU A 66 -4.74 -11.10 -11.14
C LEU A 66 -3.66 -11.36 -10.09
N PRO A 67 -3.47 -12.61 -9.63
CA PRO A 67 -2.52 -12.91 -8.58
C PRO A 67 -1.10 -12.53 -9.00
N VAL A 68 -0.30 -12.04 -8.05
CA VAL A 68 1.13 -11.89 -8.25
C VAL A 68 1.78 -13.24 -7.99
N THR A 69 2.43 -13.81 -8.98
CA THR A 69 3.23 -15.03 -8.82
C THR A 69 4.70 -14.67 -8.79
N VAL A 70 5.41 -15.09 -7.74
CA VAL A 70 6.86 -14.98 -7.64
C VAL A 70 7.45 -16.37 -7.71
N THR A 71 8.29 -16.63 -8.70
CA THR A 71 9.03 -17.89 -8.81
C THR A 71 10.51 -17.61 -8.55
N GLY A 72 10.98 -18.01 -7.37
CA GLY A 72 12.37 -17.86 -6.94
C GLY A 72 13.27 -18.99 -7.45
N ARG A 73 14.57 -18.74 -7.48
CA ARG A 73 15.58 -19.82 -7.59
C ARG A 73 15.76 -20.53 -6.24
N PRO A 74 16.44 -21.70 -6.19
CA PRO A 74 16.64 -22.44 -4.94
C PRO A 74 17.31 -21.69 -3.78
N ALA A 75 18.09 -20.65 -4.08
CA ALA A 75 18.74 -19.80 -3.08
C ALA A 75 17.78 -18.81 -2.39
N VAL A 76 16.56 -18.64 -2.90
CA VAL A 76 15.53 -17.80 -2.28
C VAL A 76 14.94 -18.56 -1.10
N THR A 77 15.13 -18.02 0.10
CA THR A 77 14.74 -18.62 1.38
C THR A 77 13.46 -18.00 1.97
N GLY A 78 13.07 -16.81 1.49
CA GLY A 78 11.84 -16.15 1.91
C GLY A 78 11.34 -15.15 0.89
N VAL A 79 10.03 -15.00 0.81
CA VAL A 79 9.35 -14.06 -0.10
C VAL A 79 8.22 -13.40 0.68
N THR A 80 8.21 -12.07 0.69
CA THR A 80 7.11 -11.28 1.26
C THR A 80 6.71 -10.22 0.25
N LEU A 81 5.39 -10.01 0.12
CA LEU A 81 4.83 -9.02 -0.78
C LEU A 81 3.91 -8.11 0.02
N THR A 82 4.17 -6.81 -0.04
CA THR A 82 3.34 -5.79 0.60
C THR A 82 2.76 -4.90 -0.47
N GLU A 83 1.43 -4.84 -0.59
CA GLU A 83 0.79 -3.74 -1.31
C GLU A 83 1.09 -2.47 -0.55
N THR A 84 1.59 -1.45 -1.23
CA THR A 84 2.01 -0.16 -0.65
C THR A 84 1.01 0.92 -1.04
N ALA A 85 0.58 0.93 -2.31
CA ALA A 85 -0.51 1.76 -2.80
C ALA A 85 -1.54 0.89 -3.55
N PRO A 86 -2.84 1.19 -3.46
CA PRO A 86 -3.46 2.32 -2.76
C PRO A 86 -3.41 2.19 -1.24
N ARG A 87 -3.25 0.98 -0.68
CA ARG A 87 -3.23 0.74 0.77
C ARG A 87 -2.07 -0.17 1.19
N PRO A 88 -1.48 0.06 2.37
CA PRO A 88 -0.53 -0.88 2.97
C PRO A 88 -1.25 -2.18 3.33
N LEU A 89 -0.92 -3.29 2.69
CA LEU A 89 -1.43 -4.61 3.06
C LEU A 89 -0.34 -5.65 2.84
N LEU A 90 0.02 -6.38 3.90
CA LEU A 90 0.88 -7.55 3.77
C LEU A 90 0.06 -8.68 3.16
N LEU A 91 0.51 -9.19 2.01
CA LEU A 91 -0.16 -10.28 1.33
C LEU A 91 0.39 -11.63 1.81
N THR A 92 -0.53 -12.55 2.08
CA THR A 92 -0.18 -13.92 2.46
C THR A 92 0.13 -14.72 1.19
N ALA A 93 1.30 -15.37 1.18
CA ALA A 93 1.66 -16.28 0.10
C ALA A 93 0.91 -17.60 0.24
N VAL A 94 0.33 -18.07 -0.85
CA VAL A 94 -0.10 -19.45 -1.02
C VAL A 94 1.01 -20.18 -1.76
N THR A 95 1.66 -21.13 -1.09
CA THR A 95 2.64 -22.04 -1.68
C THR A 95 2.00 -23.41 -1.86
N GLY A 96 1.91 -23.87 -3.11
CA GLY A 96 1.46 -25.23 -3.41
C GLY A 96 2.47 -26.29 -2.95
N ALA A 97 1.98 -27.47 -2.56
CA ALA A 97 2.82 -28.57 -2.07
C ALA A 97 3.89 -29.04 -3.09
N ASP A 98 3.63 -28.86 -4.39
CA ASP A 98 4.50 -29.34 -5.48
C ASP A 98 5.55 -28.32 -5.97
N ASP A 99 5.45 -27.04 -5.60
CA ASP A 99 6.37 -26.00 -6.10
C ASP A 99 6.87 -25.09 -4.97
N ARG A 100 7.88 -25.59 -4.25
CA ARG A 100 8.47 -24.95 -3.07
C ARG A 100 9.11 -23.58 -3.33
N HIS A 101 9.29 -23.18 -4.59
CA HIS A 101 9.89 -21.90 -4.97
C HIS A 101 8.91 -20.98 -5.70
N ARG A 102 7.65 -21.38 -5.81
CA ARG A 102 6.58 -20.56 -6.38
C ARG A 102 5.64 -20.09 -5.28
N TYR A 103 5.51 -18.77 -5.19
CA TYR A 103 4.70 -18.06 -4.22
C TYR A 103 3.61 -17.33 -4.96
N GLU A 104 2.36 -17.65 -4.68
CA GLU A 104 1.21 -16.99 -5.27
C GLU A 104 0.57 -16.06 -4.24
N PHE A 105 0.40 -14.78 -4.60
CA PHE A 105 -0.20 -13.77 -3.75
C PHE A 105 -1.51 -13.31 -4.39
N ALA A 106 -2.61 -13.53 -3.69
CA ALA A 106 -3.90 -13.01 -4.10
C ALA A 106 -3.86 -11.47 -4.03
N THR A 107 -4.15 -10.81 -5.15
CA THR A 107 -4.30 -9.34 -5.21
C THR A 107 -5.76 -8.91 -5.05
N HIS A 108 -6.66 -9.89 -4.95
CA HIS A 108 -8.10 -9.72 -4.89
C HIS A 108 -8.62 -8.86 -6.06
N GLN A 109 -9.80 -8.28 -5.88
CA GLN A 109 -10.51 -7.54 -6.90
C GLN A 109 -9.76 -6.28 -7.30
N TRP A 110 -9.57 -6.06 -8.60
CA TRP A 110 -8.96 -4.85 -9.14
C TRP A 110 -9.99 -3.74 -9.40
N GLU A 111 -9.59 -2.50 -9.13
CA GLU A 111 -10.29 -1.28 -9.55
C GLU A 111 -9.50 -0.58 -10.67
N PRO A 112 -10.11 0.30 -11.49
CA PRO A 112 -9.37 1.07 -12.48
C PRO A 112 -8.32 1.93 -11.78
N GLY A 113 -7.04 1.65 -12.02
CA GLY A 113 -5.96 2.39 -11.39
C GLY A 113 -4.65 1.62 -11.40
N THR A 114 -3.74 2.07 -10.55
CA THR A 114 -2.42 1.47 -10.34
C THR A 114 -2.32 0.99 -8.90
N ARG A 115 -1.61 -0.13 -8.72
CA ARG A 115 -1.23 -0.65 -7.40
C ARG A 115 0.28 -0.85 -7.36
N ASP A 116 0.86 -0.48 -6.25
CA ASP A 116 2.31 -0.50 -6.05
C ASP A 116 2.64 -1.55 -5.00
N TYR A 117 3.58 -2.43 -5.32
CA TYR A 117 3.97 -3.52 -4.44
C TYR A 117 5.45 -3.43 -4.05
N LEU A 118 5.74 -3.68 -2.78
CA LEU A 118 7.07 -3.92 -2.27
C LEU A 118 7.30 -5.42 -2.14
N LEU A 119 8.13 -5.97 -3.01
CA LEU A 119 8.59 -7.36 -2.95
C LEU A 119 9.92 -7.42 -2.18
N THR A 120 9.94 -8.18 -1.09
CA THR A 120 11.18 -8.44 -0.32
C THR A 120 11.53 -9.91 -0.40
N LEU A 121 12.78 -10.21 -0.79
CA LEU A 121 13.32 -11.56 -0.88
C LEU A 121 14.43 -11.79 0.16
N GLY A 122 14.34 -12.90 0.89
CA GLY A 122 15.46 -13.49 1.60
C GLY A 122 16.24 -14.39 0.65
N VAL A 123 17.55 -14.19 0.54
CA VAL A 123 18.41 -14.97 -0.38
C VAL A 123 19.68 -15.40 0.33
N ASP A 124 19.99 -16.70 0.25
CA ASP A 124 21.32 -17.22 0.60
C ASP A 124 22.27 -17.05 -0.59
N ALA A 125 23.06 -15.97 -0.54
CA ALA A 125 24.02 -15.63 -1.58
C ALA A 125 25.40 -16.28 -1.39
N SER A 126 25.57 -17.19 -0.41
CA SER A 126 26.87 -17.76 -0.05
C SER A 126 27.59 -18.49 -1.18
N THR A 127 26.82 -19.02 -2.13
CA THR A 127 27.32 -19.77 -3.29
C THR A 127 27.23 -19.00 -4.61
N ASP A 128 26.75 -17.76 -4.59
CA ASP A 128 26.56 -16.97 -5.78
C ASP A 128 27.87 -16.29 -6.24
N PRO A 129 28.11 -16.21 -7.57
CA PRO A 129 29.28 -15.51 -8.10
C PRO A 129 29.15 -13.99 -7.91
N LEU A 130 30.25 -13.37 -7.49
CA LEU A 130 30.37 -11.91 -7.44
C LEU A 130 30.56 -11.32 -8.83
N GLY A 131 30.04 -10.11 -9.06
CA GLY A 131 30.18 -9.35 -10.30
C GLY A 131 29.31 -9.83 -11.46
N VAL A 132 28.61 -10.95 -11.31
CA VAL A 132 27.74 -11.54 -12.32
C VAL A 132 26.29 -11.10 -12.10
N LEU A 133 25.59 -10.77 -13.17
CA LEU A 133 24.15 -10.50 -13.14
C LEU A 133 23.39 -11.84 -13.07
N LEU A 134 22.64 -12.05 -12.01
CA LEU A 134 21.90 -13.26 -11.70
C LEU A 134 20.41 -12.97 -11.66
N GLN A 135 19.58 -13.87 -12.19
CA GLN A 135 18.13 -13.80 -11.99
C GLN A 135 17.78 -14.51 -10.68
N LEU A 136 17.27 -13.75 -9.71
CA LEU A 136 16.84 -14.30 -8.42
C LEU A 136 15.44 -14.88 -8.47
N ALA A 137 14.54 -14.19 -9.17
CA ALA A 137 13.15 -14.58 -9.29
C ALA A 137 12.55 -14.06 -10.59
N THR A 138 11.41 -14.62 -10.97
CA THR A 138 10.49 -14.02 -11.95
C THR A 138 9.22 -13.60 -11.23
N VAL A 139 8.72 -12.40 -11.52
CA VAL A 139 7.46 -11.88 -11.00
C VAL A 139 6.47 -11.84 -12.15
N SER A 140 5.30 -12.43 -11.97
CA SER A 140 4.25 -12.48 -12.97
C SER A 140 2.94 -11.92 -12.43
N VAL A 141 2.21 -11.17 -13.27
CA VAL A 141 0.86 -10.67 -12.99
C VAL A 141 0.03 -10.90 -14.25
N GLY A 142 -0.97 -11.79 -14.16
CA GLY A 142 -1.70 -12.26 -15.34
C GLY A 142 -0.76 -12.93 -16.36
N ASP A 143 -0.72 -12.41 -17.58
CA ASP A 143 0.13 -12.89 -18.69
C ASP A 143 1.49 -12.17 -18.79
N THR A 144 1.76 -11.22 -17.90
CA THR A 144 2.98 -10.41 -17.92
C THR A 144 3.98 -10.94 -16.91
N THR A 145 5.22 -11.18 -17.34
CA THR A 145 6.32 -11.66 -16.50
C THR A 145 7.54 -10.75 -16.63
N ALA A 146 8.17 -10.42 -15.50
CA ALA A 146 9.40 -9.65 -15.44
C ALA A 146 10.46 -10.38 -14.58
N PRO A 147 11.74 -10.36 -15.00
CA PRO A 147 12.82 -10.92 -14.20
C PRO A 147 13.31 -9.94 -13.12
N LEU A 148 13.60 -10.46 -11.93
CA LEU A 148 14.32 -9.74 -10.88
C LEU A 148 15.80 -10.12 -10.96
N LEU A 149 16.64 -9.16 -11.35
CA LEU A 149 18.06 -9.35 -11.55
C LEU A 149 18.86 -8.71 -10.40
N VAL A 150 19.88 -9.41 -9.91
CA VAL A 150 20.82 -8.92 -8.90
C VAL A 150 22.24 -9.08 -9.40
N ARG A 151 23.15 -8.24 -8.90
CA ARG A 151 24.59 -8.45 -9.03
C ARG A 151 25.24 -8.23 -7.68
N TRP A 152 25.78 -9.29 -7.11
CA TRP A 152 26.54 -9.20 -5.86
C TRP A 152 27.88 -8.53 -6.13
N LEU A 153 28.27 -7.60 -5.28
CA LEU A 153 29.56 -6.90 -5.39
C LEU A 153 30.42 -7.21 -4.18
N PRO A 154 31.76 -7.21 -4.35
CA PRO A 154 32.66 -7.29 -3.21
C PRO A 154 32.38 -6.16 -2.20
N PRO A 155 32.57 -6.43 -0.89
CA PRO A 155 32.49 -5.39 0.13
C PRO A 155 33.39 -4.19 -0.22
N GLY A 156 32.87 -2.97 -0.07
CA GLY A 156 33.61 -1.73 -0.33
C GLY A 156 33.53 -1.20 -1.77
N VAL A 157 32.86 -1.90 -2.69
CA VAL A 157 32.57 -1.38 -4.03
C VAL A 157 31.27 -0.57 -4.00
N ALA A 158 31.37 0.76 -4.01
CA ALA A 158 30.21 1.63 -4.12
C ALA A 158 29.62 1.56 -5.54
N VAL A 159 28.32 1.29 -5.64
CA VAL A 159 27.58 1.41 -6.91
C VAL A 159 27.38 2.90 -7.17
N GLY A 160 28.10 3.46 -8.13
CA GLY A 160 27.72 4.75 -8.71
C GLY A 160 26.30 4.63 -9.28
N ALA A 161 25.46 5.63 -8.99
CA ALA A 161 24.07 5.76 -9.44
C ALA A 161 23.92 5.92 -10.98
N GLY A 162 24.58 5.06 -11.75
CA GLY A 162 24.64 5.06 -13.22
C GLY A 162 24.15 3.75 -13.84
N GLY A 163 23.55 2.84 -13.06
CA GLY A 163 22.75 1.76 -13.62
C GLY A 163 21.44 2.35 -14.14
N THR A 164 21.14 2.15 -15.42
CA THR A 164 19.98 2.68 -16.16
C THR A 164 18.60 2.16 -15.68
N GLY A 165 18.46 1.76 -14.41
CA GLY A 165 17.19 1.45 -13.77
C GLY A 165 16.96 2.44 -12.64
N GLY A 166 16.01 3.35 -12.79
CA GLY A 166 15.65 4.41 -11.83
C GLY A 166 15.11 3.94 -10.47
N GLY A 167 15.46 2.74 -9.99
CA GLY A 167 14.93 2.14 -8.78
C GLY A 167 15.63 2.51 -7.47
N GLY A 168 16.83 3.10 -7.51
CA GLY A 168 17.56 3.51 -6.30
C GLY A 168 16.82 4.59 -5.49
N GLY A 169 16.28 5.60 -6.17
CA GLY A 169 15.45 6.62 -5.52
C GLY A 169 14.09 6.09 -5.05
N THR A 170 13.57 5.04 -5.68
CA THR A 170 12.28 4.43 -5.31
C THR A 170 12.37 3.67 -3.99
N LEU A 171 13.43 2.89 -3.76
CA LEU A 171 13.59 2.14 -2.51
C LEU A 171 13.80 3.04 -1.30
N ASP A 172 14.60 4.11 -1.43
CA ASP A 172 14.79 5.10 -0.36
C ASP A 172 13.48 5.86 -0.08
N ALA A 173 12.73 6.22 -1.11
CA ALA A 173 11.40 6.81 -0.96
C ALA A 173 10.41 5.86 -0.28
N VAL A 174 10.40 4.57 -0.65
CA VAL A 174 9.53 3.54 -0.02
C VAL A 174 9.86 3.37 1.46
N ASN A 175 11.15 3.33 1.79
CA ASN A 175 11.61 3.24 3.18
C ASN A 175 11.24 4.50 3.97
N ALA A 176 11.41 5.69 3.38
CA ALA A 176 11.01 6.96 3.99
C ALA A 176 9.50 7.02 4.23
N ALA A 177 8.68 6.59 3.27
CA ALA A 177 7.23 6.50 3.39
C ALA A 177 6.75 5.52 4.48
N THR A 178 7.39 4.34 4.55
CA THR A 178 7.09 3.34 5.59
C THR A 178 7.37 3.91 6.99
N ARG A 179 8.55 4.54 7.16
CA ARG A 179 8.94 5.18 8.43
C ARG A 179 8.04 6.36 8.78
N MET A 180 7.68 7.17 7.79
CA MET A 180 6.78 8.31 7.93
C MET A 180 5.44 7.86 8.50
N ARG A 181 4.85 6.79 7.95
CA ARG A 181 3.57 6.28 8.43
C ARG A 181 3.66 5.63 9.80
N ALA A 182 4.72 4.87 10.09
CA ALA A 182 4.93 4.33 11.43
C ALA A 182 4.98 5.45 12.48
N ALA A 183 5.66 6.55 12.17
CA ALA A 183 5.71 7.73 13.01
C ALA A 183 4.32 8.41 13.11
N LEU A 184 3.61 8.55 12.00
CA LEU A 184 2.27 9.14 11.97
C LEU A 184 1.26 8.36 12.83
N ASN A 185 1.26 7.03 12.72
CA ASN A 185 0.44 6.14 13.55
C ASN A 185 0.76 6.26 15.04
N ARG A 186 2.05 6.32 15.40
CA ARG A 186 2.46 6.54 16.79
C ARG A 186 2.08 7.92 17.29
N GLY A 187 2.20 8.95 16.46
CA GLY A 187 1.79 10.31 16.79
C GLY A 187 0.30 10.40 17.13
N TYR A 188 -0.57 9.84 16.29
CA TYR A 188 -2.01 9.81 16.57
C TYR A 188 -2.37 8.92 17.77
N ALA A 189 -1.64 7.83 18.03
CA ALA A 189 -1.84 7.01 19.22
C ALA A 189 -1.41 7.74 20.52
N ALA A 190 -0.42 8.62 20.43
CA ALA A 190 0.12 9.41 21.53
C ALA A 190 -0.62 10.73 21.78
N LEU A 191 -1.68 11.05 21.03
CA LEU A 191 -2.56 12.22 21.24
C LEU A 191 -3.47 12.08 22.50
N ASP A 192 -2.92 11.51 23.57
CA ASP A 192 -3.46 11.55 24.92
C ASP A 192 -2.84 12.75 25.67
N PRO A 193 -3.60 13.49 26.50
CA PRO A 193 -3.07 14.61 27.30
C PRO A 193 -1.77 14.33 28.07
N MET A 194 -1.53 13.08 28.50
CA MET A 194 -0.31 12.72 29.24
C MET A 194 0.90 12.37 28.35
N SER A 195 0.72 12.27 27.03
CA SER A 195 1.75 11.78 26.08
C SER A 195 2.07 12.79 24.97
N ARG A 196 1.83 14.09 25.22
CA ARG A 196 2.01 15.14 24.20
C ARG A 196 3.42 15.19 23.60
N GLU A 197 4.45 15.09 24.43
CA GLU A 197 5.83 15.16 23.94
C GLU A 197 6.16 14.04 22.96
N GLU A 198 5.63 12.84 23.21
CA GLU A 198 5.74 11.70 22.29
C GLU A 198 5.00 11.98 20.98
N ALA A 199 3.78 12.54 21.04
CA ALA A 199 3.03 12.92 19.85
C ALA A 199 3.78 13.96 18.99
N GLU A 200 4.32 15.00 19.62
CA GLU A 200 5.12 16.03 18.94
C GLU A 200 6.38 15.45 18.28
N GLN A 201 7.08 14.56 18.96
CA GLN A 201 8.26 13.88 18.41
C GLN A 201 7.91 13.01 17.20
N GLN A 202 6.87 12.19 17.32
CA GLN A 202 6.46 11.28 16.25
C GLN A 202 5.89 12.03 15.05
N PHE A 203 5.08 13.08 15.26
CA PHE A 203 4.65 13.95 14.17
C PHE A 203 5.81 14.70 13.54
N GLY A 204 6.81 15.11 14.32
CA GLY A 204 8.02 15.73 13.78
C GLY A 204 8.79 14.83 12.81
N ILE A 205 8.94 13.54 13.15
CA ILE A 205 9.53 12.54 12.26
C ILE A 205 8.69 12.39 10.98
N ALA A 206 7.37 12.30 11.11
CA ALA A 206 6.47 12.16 9.97
C ALA A 206 6.51 13.39 9.04
N VAL A 207 6.48 14.61 9.60
CA VAL A 207 6.52 15.88 8.84
C VAL A 207 7.82 16.02 8.07
N ARG A 208 8.97 15.72 8.68
CA ARG A 208 10.27 15.81 8.01
C ARG A 208 10.34 14.84 6.82
N LEU A 209 9.93 13.59 7.03
CA LEU A 209 9.92 12.57 5.98
C LEU A 209 8.91 12.92 4.88
N ALA A 210 7.74 13.46 5.23
CA ALA A 210 6.76 13.95 4.27
C ALA A 210 7.29 15.10 3.42
N HIS A 211 8.11 16.00 3.99
CA HIS A 211 8.76 17.08 3.26
C HIS A 211 9.83 16.55 2.29
N GLU A 212 10.58 15.52 2.70
CA GLU A 212 11.61 14.87 1.87
C GLU A 212 11.02 14.16 0.65
N ILE A 213 9.88 13.48 0.80
CA ILE A 213 9.23 12.71 -0.29
C ILE A 213 8.06 13.44 -0.96
N GLY A 214 7.74 14.67 -0.55
CA GLY A 214 6.65 15.47 -1.13
C GLY A 214 5.23 15.01 -0.77
N ALA A 215 5.02 14.30 0.34
CA ALA A 215 3.71 13.78 0.76
C ALA A 215 2.81 14.88 1.37
N ALA A 216 2.20 15.69 0.50
CA ALA A 216 1.39 16.85 0.90
C ALA A 216 0.17 16.49 1.78
N TRP A 217 -0.42 15.31 1.58
CA TRP A 217 -1.59 14.85 2.35
C TRP A 217 -1.27 14.67 3.84
N VAL A 218 -0.06 14.19 4.18
CA VAL A 218 0.38 14.02 5.58
C VAL A 218 0.45 15.37 6.27
N LEU A 219 0.97 16.38 5.58
CA LEU A 219 1.06 17.73 6.13
C LEU A 219 -0.33 18.35 6.33
N ALA A 220 -1.30 18.03 5.47
CA ALA A 220 -2.68 18.50 5.64
C ALA A 220 -3.36 17.85 6.85
N ASP A 221 -3.15 16.54 7.05
CA ASP A 221 -3.73 15.81 8.17
C ASP A 221 -3.14 16.19 9.53
N ILE A 222 -1.81 16.33 9.62
CA ILE A 222 -1.17 16.74 10.88
C ILE A 222 -1.64 18.15 11.28
N ARG A 223 -1.86 19.05 10.32
CA ARG A 223 -2.40 20.40 10.59
C ARG A 223 -3.79 20.41 11.22
N LYS A 224 -4.56 19.32 11.13
CA LYS A 224 -5.86 19.21 11.81
C LYS A 224 -5.72 19.03 13.33
N VAL A 225 -4.58 18.51 13.80
CA VAL A 225 -4.36 18.13 15.20
C VAL A 225 -3.16 18.82 15.86
N ALA A 226 -2.27 19.41 15.07
CA ALA A 226 -1.04 20.04 15.54
C ALA A 226 -0.57 21.17 14.60
N ASP A 227 0.13 22.14 15.17
CA ASP A 227 0.78 23.23 14.43
C ASP A 227 2.16 22.79 13.94
N ILE A 228 2.38 22.84 12.62
CA ILE A 228 3.70 22.61 12.03
C ILE A 228 4.46 23.93 12.03
N VAL A 229 5.47 24.04 12.91
CA VAL A 229 6.31 25.24 13.07
C VAL A 229 7.40 25.28 11.99
N ASP A 230 8.02 24.13 11.71
CA ASP A 230 9.04 23.98 10.65
C ASP A 230 8.94 22.59 10.03
N GLY A 231 8.52 22.54 8.76
CA GLY A 231 8.35 21.29 8.03
C GLY A 231 9.65 20.56 7.71
N ALA A 232 10.71 21.30 7.37
CA ALA A 232 11.99 20.70 6.98
C ALA A 232 12.75 20.14 8.18
N ARG A 233 12.61 20.78 9.35
CA ARG A 233 13.22 20.32 10.60
C ARG A 233 12.35 19.35 11.39
N GLY A 234 11.07 19.18 11.01
CA GLY A 234 10.12 18.34 11.74
C GLY A 234 9.71 18.93 13.08
N LEU A 235 9.58 20.26 13.18
CA LEU A 235 9.11 20.92 14.41
C LEU A 235 7.59 21.03 14.39
N VAL A 236 6.94 20.35 15.33
CA VAL A 236 5.48 20.28 15.47
C VAL A 236 5.10 20.57 16.91
N ARG A 237 3.99 21.29 17.12
CA ARG A 237 3.43 21.56 18.45
C ARG A 237 1.97 21.12 18.49
N VAL A 238 1.62 20.29 19.47
CA VAL A 238 0.23 19.85 19.65
C VAL A 238 -0.49 20.86 20.54
N GLY A 239 -1.69 21.29 20.14
CA GLY A 239 -2.51 22.24 20.90
C GLY A 239 -3.07 21.66 22.20
N PRO A 240 -3.38 22.49 23.24
CA PRO A 240 -3.79 22.07 24.59
C PRO A 240 -4.93 21.05 24.61
N THR A 241 -5.86 21.16 23.68
CA THR A 241 -6.99 20.24 23.51
C THR A 241 -7.11 19.87 22.04
N VAL A 242 -7.08 18.57 21.74
CA VAL A 242 -7.34 18.05 20.39
C VAL A 242 -8.69 17.35 20.41
N ASP A 243 -9.53 17.66 19.42
CA ASP A 243 -10.84 17.02 19.28
C ASP A 243 -10.70 15.51 19.02
N ARG A 244 -11.43 14.69 19.78
CA ARG A 244 -11.36 13.23 19.69
C ARG A 244 -11.88 12.68 18.37
N GLY A 245 -12.85 13.36 17.74
CA GLY A 245 -13.36 12.99 16.41
C GLY A 245 -12.27 13.12 15.35
N THR A 246 -11.54 14.24 15.38
CA THR A 246 -10.40 14.53 14.49
C THR A 246 -9.25 13.52 14.67
N VAL A 247 -8.98 13.08 15.90
CA VAL A 247 -8.00 12.01 16.15
C VAL A 247 -8.43 10.69 15.52
N ARG A 248 -9.71 10.32 15.63
CA ARG A 248 -10.25 9.07 15.06
C ARG A 248 -10.25 9.11 13.53
N GLU A 249 -10.63 10.23 12.92
CA GLU A 249 -10.55 10.46 11.48
C GLU A 249 -9.12 10.34 10.98
N GLY A 250 -8.16 11.00 11.64
CA GLY A 250 -6.75 10.92 11.29
C GLY A 250 -6.21 9.49 11.37
N ARG A 251 -6.53 8.74 12.43
CA ARG A 251 -6.13 7.32 12.53
C ARG A 251 -6.67 6.46 11.40
N LEU A 252 -7.90 6.72 10.96
CA LEU A 252 -8.50 6.00 9.84
C LEU A 252 -7.82 6.36 8.50
N HIS A 253 -7.56 7.65 8.27
CA HIS A 253 -6.95 8.12 7.03
C HIS A 253 -5.49 7.68 6.88
N VAL A 254 -4.71 7.63 7.97
CA VAL A 254 -3.32 7.13 7.97
C VAL A 254 -3.26 5.65 7.62
N ALA A 255 -4.18 4.85 8.16
CA ALA A 255 -4.29 3.44 7.83
C ALA A 255 -4.72 3.22 6.37
N SER A 256 -5.52 4.14 5.83
CA SER A 256 -6.09 4.06 4.47
C SER A 256 -5.25 4.74 3.38
N GLY A 257 -4.23 5.54 3.74
CA GLY A 257 -3.50 6.42 2.83
C GLY A 257 -2.42 5.76 1.96
N HIS A 258 -2.06 6.43 0.87
CA HIS A 258 -1.10 5.98 -0.16
C HIS A 258 0.37 6.08 0.32
N LEU A 259 1.19 5.04 0.10
CA LEU A 259 2.61 5.03 0.51
C LEU A 259 3.45 6.01 -0.32
N LEU A 260 3.20 6.13 -1.62
CA LEU A 260 3.97 6.97 -2.54
C LEU A 260 3.11 7.32 -3.75
N ASP A 261 3.28 8.52 -4.30
CA ASP A 261 2.98 8.77 -5.71
C ASP A 261 4.18 8.27 -6.52
N LEU A 262 4.13 7.02 -7.00
CA LEU A 262 5.09 6.56 -8.02
C LEU A 262 4.92 7.40 -9.29
N PRO A 263 6.00 7.58 -10.11
CA PRO A 263 5.91 8.35 -11.35
C PRO A 263 4.74 7.87 -12.19
N ALA A 264 3.82 8.79 -12.49
CA ALA A 264 2.62 8.51 -13.26
C ALA A 264 3.00 7.84 -14.59
N HIS A 265 2.44 6.67 -14.85
CA HIS A 265 2.56 6.05 -16.16
C HIS A 265 1.96 7.00 -17.20
N ALA A 266 2.67 7.22 -18.31
CA ALA A 266 2.27 8.16 -19.34
C ALA A 266 0.83 7.88 -19.81
N ALA A 267 -0.05 8.86 -19.66
CA ALA A 267 -1.45 8.74 -20.07
C ALA A 267 -1.55 8.76 -21.61
N GLY A 268 -1.64 7.58 -22.22
CA GLY A 268 -2.08 7.41 -23.61
C GLY A 268 -3.61 7.54 -23.79
N THR A 269 -4.05 7.48 -25.05
CA THR A 269 -5.49 7.59 -25.40
C THR A 269 -6.26 6.34 -24.96
N PRO A 270 -7.40 6.47 -24.25
CA PRO A 270 -8.24 5.33 -23.85
C PRO A 270 -8.71 4.50 -25.05
N VAL A 271 -8.76 3.17 -24.88
CA VAL A 271 -9.21 2.21 -25.90
C VAL A 271 -10.59 1.64 -25.54
N LYS A 272 -11.41 1.28 -26.52
CA LYS A 272 -12.73 0.65 -26.29
C LYS A 272 -12.59 -0.87 -26.24
N CYS A 273 -13.13 -1.49 -25.19
CA CYS A 273 -13.22 -2.94 -25.09
C CYS A 273 -14.04 -3.53 -26.26
N PRO A 274 -13.53 -4.55 -26.98
CA PRO A 274 -14.25 -5.16 -28.10
C PRO A 274 -15.53 -5.89 -27.65
N GLY A 275 -15.57 -6.39 -26.41
CA GLY A 275 -16.70 -7.15 -25.87
C GLY A 275 -17.86 -6.29 -25.35
N CYS A 276 -17.58 -5.24 -24.57
CA CYS A 276 -18.62 -4.43 -23.91
C CYS A 276 -18.56 -2.93 -24.23
N ARG A 277 -17.63 -2.50 -25.10
CA ARG A 277 -17.39 -1.10 -25.50
C ARG A 277 -17.01 -0.14 -24.36
N HIS A 278 -16.74 -0.65 -23.16
CA HIS A 278 -16.24 0.16 -22.05
C HIS A 278 -14.88 0.78 -22.41
N LEU A 279 -14.66 2.04 -22.00
CA LEU A 279 -13.38 2.72 -22.17
C LEU A 279 -12.39 2.20 -21.13
N ALA A 280 -11.30 1.61 -21.58
CA ALA A 280 -10.20 1.16 -20.75
C ALA A 280 -8.98 2.05 -20.97
N GLY A 281 -8.03 1.98 -20.03
CA GLY A 281 -6.76 2.69 -20.16
C GLY A 281 -6.00 2.28 -21.43
N PRO A 282 -5.10 3.15 -21.95
CA PRO A 282 -4.34 2.94 -23.19
C PRO A 282 -3.53 1.64 -23.22
N HIS A 283 -3.13 1.14 -22.05
CA HIS A 283 -2.34 -0.07 -21.88
C HIS A 283 -3.11 -1.20 -21.19
N ALA A 284 -4.45 -1.09 -21.11
CA ALA A 284 -5.27 -2.09 -20.49
C ALA A 284 -5.20 -3.41 -21.28
N ARG A 285 -4.74 -4.47 -20.62
CA ARG A 285 -4.77 -5.85 -21.15
C ARG A 285 -6.10 -6.54 -20.89
N TYR A 286 -6.84 -6.09 -19.88
CA TYR A 286 -8.15 -6.63 -19.50
C TYR A 286 -9.15 -5.49 -19.28
N CYS A 287 -10.40 -5.76 -19.64
CA CYS A 287 -11.49 -4.81 -19.43
C CYS A 287 -12.06 -4.93 -18.01
N ILE A 288 -11.91 -3.89 -17.20
CA ILE A 288 -12.44 -3.82 -15.82
C ILE A 288 -13.95 -4.12 -15.72
N ALA A 289 -14.73 -3.74 -16.75
CA ALA A 289 -16.18 -3.87 -16.72
C ALA A 289 -16.68 -5.28 -17.04
N CYS A 290 -15.94 -6.09 -17.80
CA CYS A 290 -16.40 -7.41 -18.26
C CYS A 290 -15.39 -8.55 -18.08
N GLY A 291 -14.18 -8.24 -17.60
CA GLY A 291 -13.11 -9.19 -17.31
C GLY A 291 -12.42 -9.82 -18.51
N ARG A 292 -12.79 -9.43 -19.75
CA ARG A 292 -12.22 -10.01 -20.97
C ARG A 292 -10.90 -9.34 -21.36
N PRO A 293 -10.00 -10.07 -22.06
CA PRO A 293 -8.86 -9.47 -22.72
C PRO A 293 -9.28 -8.33 -23.67
N MET A 294 -8.46 -7.29 -23.72
CA MET A 294 -8.66 -6.08 -24.54
C MET A 294 -8.15 -6.23 -25.96
#